data_AF-A0A517M2K9-F1
#
_entry.id   AF-A0A517M2K9-F1
#
_cell.length_a   1.000
_cell.length_b   1.000
_cell.length_c   1.000
_cell.angle_alpha   90.00
_cell.angle_beta   90.00
_cell.angle_gamma   90.00
#
_symmetry.space_group_name_H-M   'P 1'
#
loop_
_entity.id
_entity.type
_entity.pdbx_description
1 polymer ?
#
loop_
_entity_poly.entity_id
_entity_poly.type
_entity_poly.pdbx_seq_one_letter_code
_entity_poly.pdbx_strand_id
1 'polypeptide(L)'
;MATRNRPPASTFPKSAIVIAVLIAGCSLTYGIVRAAGWLDRAAPLAQKPSREGMVPVPKALVDLRAFDVVRREDVYDLSRGEESYFWLPKEQVESHPEWFRRVDQIIGRVMARDKRADFVFSEKDFLPEGSRSGIVGGIASGKQGFFLSAEKIPGLRFLKSGDRFDLLASLPKKSEPPSSEYGLLMGGIKARGGKPIPLNGVRILAQNAEMIALTTRRIMTTQGGLQLDATDTRGRTVNNAKDEQVAIAIDPAEAVPLTQALGDDLEIHMVTRSGQEAPLANDINRLEGRIPMPATAVAVEAFQPIRASDLAEPTTGELRQYYFEPADIQDGWIARPEDLIGRVLRRGVEPGYIFSEQDFLPPGSLIKEIEAYQQIAVDDLVDGSRSNWVGRVASRRLTAGTSLSDADLFPVGTPPGLTAAIPADRMALTVDLSDVQGVEELSRGDRCDLLASANVDLQQTLQGVELSPALLGELQSRAVNRVLATDAIVVQRRDQHVVLATRPDEVSAVARALAQKQTVFCVARSHPSELASLTPAIDATATSDGLESDPDPLSGIAITESIVGGNRVVRGYRRGQ
;
A
#
# COMPACT_ATOMS: atom_id res chain seq x y z
N MET A 1 -99.96 40.25 3.18
CA MET A 1 -101.41 40.05 2.96
C MET A 1 -101.60 38.92 1.96
N ALA A 2 -102.57 38.06 2.21
CA ALA A 2 -102.72 36.74 1.63
C ALA A 2 -103.37 36.72 0.22
N THR A 3 -103.00 35.69 -0.55
CA THR A 3 -103.87 34.81 -1.39
C THR A 3 -104.52 35.33 -2.68
N ARG A 4 -104.25 34.63 -3.81
CA ARG A 4 -105.15 33.66 -4.52
C ARG A 4 -104.63 33.45 -5.96
N ASN A 5 -104.09 32.28 -6.32
CA ASN A 5 -104.74 31.07 -6.83
C ASN A 5 -105.41 31.18 -8.23
N ARG A 6 -104.84 30.48 -9.23
CA ARG A 6 -105.42 29.48 -10.20
C ARG A 6 -104.65 29.45 -11.56
N PRO A 7 -104.77 28.40 -12.42
CA PRO A 7 -104.11 27.08 -12.36
C PRO A 7 -103.48 26.70 -13.76
N PRO A 8 -103.00 25.45 -14.02
CA PRO A 8 -102.07 25.16 -15.11
C PRO A 8 -102.70 24.53 -16.38
N ALA A 9 -101.96 24.51 -17.49
CA ALA A 9 -102.30 23.80 -18.73
C ALA A 9 -101.12 22.95 -19.24
N SER A 10 -101.49 21.86 -19.92
CA SER A 10 -100.83 20.56 -20.06
C SER A 10 -99.78 20.42 -21.16
N THR A 11 -98.84 19.53 -20.88
CA THR A 11 -97.72 19.01 -21.68
C THR A 11 -98.15 17.96 -22.72
N PHE A 12 -97.64 18.05 -23.96
CA PHE A 12 -97.56 16.94 -24.92
C PHE A 12 -96.08 16.69 -25.28
N PRO A 13 -95.55 15.45 -25.18
CA PRO A 13 -94.13 15.20 -25.39
C PRO A 13 -93.81 14.90 -26.87
N LYS A 14 -92.83 15.63 -27.41
CA LYS A 14 -92.29 15.51 -28.78
C LYS A 14 -91.57 14.18 -29.08
N SER A 15 -91.59 13.21 -28.15
CA SER A 15 -90.87 11.94 -28.25
C SER A 15 -91.61 10.85 -29.05
N ALA A 16 -92.94 10.90 -29.15
CA ALA A 16 -93.71 9.87 -29.86
C ALA A 16 -93.55 9.92 -31.39
N ILE A 17 -93.32 11.11 -31.95
CA ILE A 17 -93.22 11.30 -33.41
C ILE A 17 -91.87 10.81 -33.95
N VAL A 18 -90.79 10.94 -33.16
CA VAL A 18 -89.45 10.51 -33.58
C VAL A 18 -89.33 8.98 -33.63
N ILE A 19 -89.96 8.28 -32.70
CA ILE A 19 -89.96 6.80 -32.66
C ILE A 19 -90.78 6.23 -33.84
N ALA A 20 -91.92 6.84 -34.17
CA ALA A 20 -92.73 6.39 -35.30
C ALA A 20 -92.02 6.54 -36.65
N VAL A 21 -91.27 7.62 -36.86
CA VAL A 21 -90.49 7.85 -38.10
C VAL A 21 -89.29 6.89 -38.21
N LEU A 22 -88.63 6.56 -37.09
CA LEU A 22 -87.54 5.59 -37.07
C LEU A 22 -88.02 4.16 -37.39
N ILE A 23 -89.14 3.73 -36.81
CA ILE A 23 -89.68 2.38 -37.06
C ILE A 23 -90.19 2.26 -38.51
N ALA A 24 -90.85 3.29 -39.04
CA ALA A 24 -91.29 3.32 -40.43
C ALA A 24 -90.08 3.30 -41.39
N GLY A 25 -89.03 4.09 -41.14
CA GLY A 25 -87.81 4.11 -41.93
C GLY A 25 -87.02 2.80 -41.91
N CYS A 26 -86.95 2.12 -40.76
CA CYS A 26 -86.29 0.82 -40.64
C CYS A 26 -87.09 -0.32 -41.30
N SER A 27 -88.42 -0.27 -41.25
CA SER A 27 -89.27 -1.30 -41.88
C SER A 27 -89.28 -1.21 -43.41
N LEU A 28 -89.26 0.01 -43.96
CA LEU A 28 -89.19 0.22 -45.40
C LEU A 28 -87.83 -0.17 -45.98
N THR A 29 -86.74 0.14 -45.27
CA THR A 29 -85.38 -0.27 -45.68
C THR A 29 -85.19 -1.79 -45.57
N TYR A 30 -85.72 -2.43 -44.53
CA TYR A 30 -85.69 -3.89 -44.41
C TYR A 30 -86.47 -4.60 -45.53
N GLY A 31 -87.64 -4.09 -45.91
CA GLY A 31 -88.45 -4.61 -47.02
C GLY A 31 -87.74 -4.51 -48.37
N ILE A 32 -87.09 -3.39 -48.66
CA ILE A 32 -86.34 -3.16 -49.91
C ILE A 32 -85.09 -4.06 -49.98
N VAL A 33 -84.37 -4.24 -48.87
CA VAL A 33 -83.16 -5.09 -48.82
C VAL A 33 -83.50 -6.57 -48.99
N ARG A 34 -84.67 -7.02 -48.48
CA ARG A 34 -85.14 -8.39 -48.66
C ARG A 34 -85.68 -8.64 -50.07
N ALA A 35 -86.45 -7.72 -50.65
CA ALA A 35 -86.99 -7.83 -52.00
C ALA A 35 -85.90 -7.75 -53.10
N ALA A 36 -84.79 -7.04 -52.82
CA ALA A 36 -83.61 -7.01 -53.69
C ALA A 36 -82.73 -8.28 -53.63
N GLY A 37 -83.13 -9.29 -52.83
CA GLY A 37 -82.39 -10.56 -52.70
C GLY A 37 -81.03 -10.43 -52.00
N TRP A 38 -80.77 -9.32 -51.31
CA TRP A 38 -79.50 -9.07 -50.62
C TRP A 38 -79.38 -9.81 -49.28
N LEU A 39 -80.50 -10.17 -48.64
CA LEU A 39 -80.53 -10.95 -47.40
C LEU A 39 -80.56 -12.48 -47.61
N ASP A 40 -80.95 -12.95 -48.79
CA ASP A 40 -81.01 -14.39 -49.13
C ASP A 40 -79.78 -14.89 -49.89
N ARG A 41 -78.75 -14.04 -50.04
CA ARG A 41 -77.39 -14.53 -50.33
C ARG A 41 -76.86 -15.19 -49.07
N ALA A 42 -77.17 -16.48 -48.91
CA ALA A 42 -76.31 -17.37 -48.15
C ALA A 42 -74.90 -17.10 -48.63
N ALA A 43 -74.08 -16.49 -47.77
CA ALA A 43 -72.66 -16.34 -48.03
C ALA A 43 -72.17 -17.70 -48.50
N PRO A 44 -71.47 -17.81 -49.64
CA PRO A 44 -70.87 -19.08 -50.00
C PRO A 44 -70.05 -19.50 -48.79
N LEU A 45 -70.42 -20.63 -48.16
CA LEU A 45 -69.60 -21.28 -47.15
C LEU A 45 -68.20 -21.25 -47.74
N ALA A 46 -67.30 -20.46 -47.15
CA ALA A 46 -65.94 -20.32 -47.65
C ALA A 46 -65.43 -21.75 -47.84
N GLN A 47 -65.27 -22.18 -49.10
CA GLN A 47 -64.78 -23.51 -49.39
C GLN A 47 -63.46 -23.62 -48.61
N LYS A 48 -63.38 -24.58 -47.68
CA LYS A 48 -62.13 -24.85 -46.97
C LYS A 48 -61.05 -24.92 -48.05
N PRO A 49 -60.00 -24.10 -47.99
CA PRO A 49 -58.97 -24.07 -49.03
C PRO A 49 -58.46 -25.49 -49.26
N SER A 50 -58.30 -25.90 -50.52
CA SER A 50 -57.80 -27.24 -50.82
C SER A 50 -56.42 -27.41 -50.17
N ARG A 51 -56.29 -28.43 -49.31
CA ARG A 51 -55.06 -28.74 -48.56
C ARG A 51 -54.26 -29.87 -49.19
N GLU A 52 -54.63 -30.27 -50.41
CA GLU A 52 -53.94 -31.30 -51.16
C GLU A 52 -52.51 -30.84 -51.47
N GLY A 53 -51.51 -31.57 -50.95
CA GLY A 53 -50.08 -31.20 -51.06
C GLY A 53 -49.54 -30.25 -49.98
N MET A 54 -50.35 -29.85 -49.00
CA MET A 54 -49.95 -28.97 -47.89
C MET A 54 -49.55 -29.77 -46.64
N VAL A 55 -48.55 -29.28 -45.91
CA VAL A 55 -48.01 -29.89 -44.68
C VAL A 55 -48.40 -29.04 -43.46
N PRO A 56 -48.91 -29.64 -42.38
CA PRO A 56 -49.23 -28.90 -41.16
C PRO A 56 -47.96 -28.53 -40.39
N VAL A 57 -47.82 -27.26 -40.04
CA VAL A 57 -46.74 -26.72 -39.21
C VAL A 57 -47.35 -26.05 -37.97
N PRO A 58 -47.04 -26.54 -36.75
CA PRO A 58 -47.54 -25.94 -35.52
C PRO A 58 -47.09 -24.49 -35.36
N LYS A 59 -48.01 -23.62 -34.91
CA LYS A 59 -47.74 -22.22 -34.58
C LYS A 59 -48.15 -21.92 -33.14
N ALA A 60 -47.57 -20.89 -32.55
CA ALA A 60 -47.99 -20.40 -31.24
C ALA A 60 -49.39 -19.77 -31.35
N LEU A 61 -50.33 -20.16 -30.48
CA LEU A 61 -51.68 -19.58 -30.43
C LEU A 61 -51.75 -18.34 -29.54
N VAL A 62 -50.79 -18.20 -28.62
CA VAL A 62 -50.65 -17.11 -27.66
C VAL A 62 -49.22 -16.59 -27.67
N ASP A 63 -49.01 -15.41 -27.09
CA ASP A 63 -47.66 -14.92 -26.82
C ASP A 63 -47.03 -15.75 -25.71
N LEU A 64 -45.97 -16.47 -26.06
CA LEU A 64 -45.19 -17.31 -25.16
C LEU A 64 -44.00 -16.53 -24.63
N ARG A 65 -43.78 -16.58 -23.32
CA ARG A 65 -42.65 -15.91 -22.67
C ARG A 65 -41.43 -16.81 -22.62
N ALA A 66 -40.25 -16.22 -22.57
CA ALA A 66 -39.03 -16.94 -22.29
C ALA A 66 -39.12 -17.69 -20.96
N PHE A 67 -38.50 -18.87 -20.90
CA PHE A 67 -38.41 -19.76 -19.75
C PHE A 67 -39.72 -20.40 -19.29
N ASP A 68 -40.84 -20.13 -19.95
CA ASP A 68 -42.10 -20.83 -19.74
C ASP A 68 -42.10 -22.18 -20.48
N VAL A 69 -42.77 -23.16 -19.89
CA VAL A 69 -42.99 -24.48 -20.51
C VAL A 69 -44.14 -24.36 -21.48
N VAL A 70 -43.94 -24.82 -22.72
CA VAL A 70 -44.99 -24.85 -23.72
C VAL A 70 -45.98 -25.95 -23.39
N ARG A 71 -47.24 -25.56 -23.21
CA ARG A 71 -48.34 -26.47 -22.90
C ARG A 71 -49.13 -26.81 -24.15
N ARG A 72 -50.03 -27.78 -24.02
CA ARG A 72 -50.84 -28.24 -25.15
C ARG A 72 -51.75 -27.13 -25.67
N GLU A 73 -52.36 -26.40 -24.75
CA GLU A 73 -53.28 -25.29 -25.01
C GLU A 73 -52.61 -24.10 -25.74
N ASP A 74 -51.28 -23.96 -25.64
CA ASP A 74 -50.55 -22.86 -26.27
C ASP A 74 -50.32 -23.08 -27.77
N VAL A 75 -50.45 -24.33 -28.24
CA VAL A 75 -50.13 -24.76 -29.61
C VAL A 75 -51.35 -25.38 -30.30
N TYR A 76 -52.28 -25.94 -29.54
CA TYR A 76 -53.44 -26.64 -30.07
C TYR A 76 -54.70 -26.39 -29.25
N ASP A 77 -55.77 -25.98 -29.94
CA ASP A 77 -57.10 -25.77 -29.37
C ASP A 77 -58.12 -26.65 -30.10
N LEU A 78 -58.88 -27.45 -29.36
CA LEU A 78 -59.91 -28.34 -29.89
C LEU A 78 -61.00 -27.59 -30.66
N SER A 79 -61.29 -26.34 -30.30
CA SER A 79 -62.28 -25.49 -30.98
C SER A 79 -61.80 -24.98 -32.33
N ARG A 80 -60.49 -24.74 -32.47
CA ARG A 80 -59.83 -24.27 -33.71
C ARG A 80 -59.39 -25.45 -34.59
N GLY A 81 -59.16 -26.62 -34.01
CA GLY A 81 -58.83 -27.87 -34.71
C GLY A 81 -57.69 -27.70 -35.73
N GLU A 82 -58.04 -27.71 -37.00
CA GLU A 82 -57.08 -27.61 -38.13
C GLU A 82 -56.57 -26.18 -38.36
N GLU A 83 -57.20 -25.15 -37.76
CA GLU A 83 -56.77 -23.74 -37.83
C GLU A 83 -55.66 -23.41 -36.82
N SER A 84 -55.35 -24.34 -35.91
CA SER A 84 -54.19 -24.24 -35.01
C SER A 84 -52.84 -24.42 -35.72
N TYR A 85 -52.85 -24.81 -36.99
CA TYR A 85 -51.65 -25.04 -37.80
C TYR A 85 -51.57 -24.04 -38.96
N PHE A 86 -50.36 -23.73 -39.39
CA PHE A 86 -50.16 -23.25 -40.75
C PHE A 86 -50.10 -24.45 -41.71
N TRP A 87 -50.85 -24.36 -42.80
CA TRP A 87 -50.80 -25.34 -43.89
C TRP A 87 -49.92 -24.77 -44.98
N LEU A 88 -48.69 -25.25 -45.07
CA LEU A 88 -47.66 -24.71 -45.98
C LEU A 88 -47.33 -25.73 -47.09
N PRO A 89 -46.97 -25.27 -48.30
CA PRO A 89 -46.52 -26.16 -49.38
C PRO A 89 -45.32 -27.00 -48.94
N LYS A 90 -45.29 -28.27 -49.37
CA LYS A 90 -44.21 -29.20 -49.01
C LYS A 90 -42.81 -28.66 -49.32
N GLU A 91 -42.63 -27.99 -50.45
CA GLU A 91 -41.36 -27.36 -50.86
C GLU A 91 -40.90 -26.25 -49.89
N GLN A 92 -41.85 -25.50 -49.33
CA GLN A 92 -41.54 -24.44 -48.36
C GLN A 92 -41.11 -25.03 -47.00
N VAL A 93 -41.68 -26.16 -46.61
CA VAL A 93 -41.32 -26.87 -45.37
C VAL A 93 -40.02 -27.66 -45.52
N GLU A 94 -39.67 -28.10 -46.73
CA GLU A 94 -38.39 -28.76 -47.02
C GLU A 94 -37.22 -27.76 -47.10
N SER A 95 -37.47 -26.52 -47.53
CA SER A 95 -36.47 -25.44 -47.50
C SER A 95 -36.14 -24.92 -46.10
N HIS A 96 -36.96 -25.25 -45.08
CA HIS A 96 -36.76 -24.87 -43.68
C HIS A 96 -36.78 -26.12 -42.77
N PRO A 97 -35.72 -26.96 -42.81
CA PRO A 97 -35.65 -28.20 -42.04
C PRO A 97 -35.67 -27.99 -40.52
N GLU A 98 -35.42 -26.76 -40.05
CA GLU A 98 -35.43 -26.39 -38.64
C GLU A 98 -36.82 -26.27 -38.01
N TRP A 99 -37.90 -26.27 -38.81
CA TRP A 99 -39.26 -26.17 -38.28
C TRP A 99 -39.78 -27.49 -37.75
N PHE A 100 -40.35 -27.46 -36.55
CA PHE A 100 -41.05 -28.61 -36.02
C PHE A 100 -42.33 -28.87 -36.80
N ARG A 101 -42.57 -30.16 -37.09
CA ARG A 101 -43.75 -30.60 -37.88
C ARG A 101 -44.80 -31.27 -37.00
N ARG A 102 -44.40 -31.67 -35.79
CA ARG A 102 -45.25 -32.42 -34.86
C ARG A 102 -45.29 -31.74 -33.50
N VAL A 103 -46.47 -31.73 -32.89
CA VAL A 103 -46.72 -31.02 -31.63
C VAL A 103 -46.03 -31.69 -30.43
N ASP A 104 -45.77 -33.00 -30.50
CA ASP A 104 -45.03 -33.76 -29.48
C ASP A 104 -43.55 -33.32 -29.36
N GLN A 105 -43.00 -32.69 -30.41
CA GLN A 105 -41.64 -32.11 -30.38
C GLN A 105 -41.59 -30.78 -29.64
N ILE A 106 -42.75 -30.18 -29.34
CA ILE A 106 -42.89 -28.84 -28.79
C ILE A 106 -43.41 -28.89 -27.35
N ILE A 107 -44.45 -29.68 -27.09
CA ILE A 107 -45.09 -29.74 -25.76
C ILE A 107 -44.07 -30.19 -24.70
N GLY A 108 -43.99 -29.45 -23.59
CA GLY A 108 -43.09 -29.74 -22.49
C GLY A 108 -41.68 -29.18 -22.65
N ARG A 109 -41.31 -28.66 -23.83
CA ARG A 109 -40.07 -27.91 -24.02
C ARG A 109 -40.19 -26.51 -23.37
N VAL A 110 -39.05 -25.96 -22.95
CA VAL A 110 -38.97 -24.64 -22.32
C VAL A 110 -38.50 -23.61 -23.34
N MET A 111 -39.19 -22.48 -23.41
CA MET A 111 -38.84 -21.38 -24.32
C MET A 111 -37.47 -20.77 -23.96
N ALA A 112 -36.60 -20.54 -24.94
CA ALA A 112 -35.35 -19.79 -24.78
C ALA A 112 -35.54 -18.28 -24.90
N ARG A 113 -36.61 -17.84 -25.58
CA ARG A 113 -36.90 -16.44 -25.86
C ARG A 113 -38.40 -16.19 -25.97
N ASP A 114 -38.80 -14.93 -25.78
CA ASP A 114 -40.19 -14.51 -26.03
C ASP A 114 -40.57 -14.80 -27.49
N LYS A 115 -41.74 -15.42 -27.70
CA LYS A 115 -42.27 -15.78 -29.02
C LYS A 115 -43.70 -15.28 -29.14
N ARG A 116 -43.97 -14.55 -30.21
CA ARG A 116 -45.30 -14.00 -30.49
C ARG A 116 -46.25 -15.06 -31.01
N ALA A 117 -47.55 -14.86 -30.79
CA ALA A 117 -48.60 -15.62 -31.44
C ALA A 117 -48.44 -15.60 -32.97
N ASP A 118 -48.88 -16.67 -33.62
CA ASP A 118 -48.80 -16.90 -35.06
C ASP A 118 -47.38 -17.06 -35.64
N PHE A 119 -46.39 -17.43 -34.83
CA PHE A 119 -45.06 -17.82 -35.30
C PHE A 119 -44.82 -19.34 -35.20
N VAL A 120 -44.12 -19.90 -36.18
CA VAL A 120 -43.71 -21.33 -36.24
C VAL A 120 -42.56 -21.63 -35.30
N PHE A 121 -42.52 -22.85 -34.74
CA PHE A 121 -41.49 -23.26 -33.79
C PHE A 121 -40.26 -23.88 -34.48
N SER A 122 -39.09 -23.58 -33.95
CA SER A 122 -37.79 -24.14 -34.37
C SER A 122 -36.93 -24.53 -33.17
N GLU A 123 -35.90 -25.35 -33.37
CA GLU A 123 -34.99 -25.77 -32.29
C GLU A 123 -34.40 -24.58 -31.52
N LYS A 124 -34.09 -23.48 -32.23
CA LYS A 124 -33.52 -22.24 -31.65
C LYS A 124 -34.46 -21.49 -30.71
N ASP A 125 -35.75 -21.83 -30.71
CA ASP A 125 -36.74 -21.21 -29.83
C ASP A 125 -36.79 -21.86 -28.44
N PHE A 126 -36.16 -23.02 -28.28
CA PHE A 126 -36.21 -23.79 -27.05
C PHE A 126 -34.84 -23.87 -26.39
N LEU A 127 -34.86 -24.01 -25.08
CA LEU A 127 -33.70 -24.48 -24.32
C LEU A 127 -33.46 -25.98 -24.61
N PRO A 128 -32.26 -26.50 -24.28
CA PRO A 128 -31.96 -27.92 -24.39
C PRO A 128 -33.00 -28.80 -23.69
N GLU A 129 -33.23 -30.01 -24.22
CA GLU A 129 -34.17 -30.96 -23.62
C GLU A 129 -33.82 -31.26 -22.16
N GLY A 130 -34.83 -31.31 -21.29
CA GLY A 130 -34.66 -31.51 -19.85
C GLY A 130 -34.34 -30.24 -19.05
N SER A 131 -34.26 -29.07 -19.71
CA SER A 131 -34.14 -27.78 -19.02
C SER A 131 -35.32 -27.54 -18.08
N ARG A 132 -35.05 -26.97 -16.90
CA ARG A 132 -36.09 -26.60 -15.93
C ARG A 132 -36.77 -25.30 -16.35
N SER A 133 -38.05 -25.17 -16.02
CA SER A 133 -38.80 -23.92 -16.22
C SER A 133 -38.25 -22.79 -15.34
N GLY A 134 -38.36 -21.55 -15.82
CA GLY A 134 -37.90 -20.35 -15.11
C GLY A 134 -36.44 -19.99 -15.40
N ILE A 135 -35.97 -18.89 -14.79
CA ILE A 135 -34.65 -18.27 -15.05
C ILE A 135 -33.50 -19.27 -14.94
N VAL A 136 -33.62 -20.24 -14.02
CA VAL A 136 -32.60 -21.27 -13.80
C VAL A 136 -32.32 -22.09 -15.07
N GLY A 137 -33.33 -22.33 -15.91
CA GLY A 137 -33.14 -23.01 -17.20
C GLY A 137 -32.30 -22.22 -18.19
N GLY A 138 -32.29 -20.88 -18.08
CA GLY A 138 -31.47 -20.00 -18.92
C GLY A 138 -30.01 -19.89 -18.49
N ILE A 139 -29.66 -20.31 -17.28
CA ILE A 139 -28.29 -20.23 -16.79
C ILE A 139 -27.49 -21.38 -17.38
N ALA A 140 -26.43 -21.06 -18.13
CA ALA A 140 -25.54 -22.06 -18.70
C ALA A 140 -24.92 -22.96 -17.62
N SER A 141 -24.66 -24.23 -17.98
CA SER A 141 -24.04 -25.19 -17.07
C SER A 141 -22.68 -24.69 -16.55
N GLY A 142 -22.44 -24.81 -15.25
CA GLY A 142 -21.21 -24.34 -14.59
C GLY A 142 -21.23 -22.88 -14.15
N LYS A 143 -22.21 -22.08 -14.59
CA LYS A 143 -22.38 -20.69 -14.15
C LYS A 143 -23.37 -20.57 -12.99
N GLN A 144 -23.33 -19.43 -12.29
CA GLN A 144 -24.29 -19.03 -11.26
C GLN A 144 -25.11 -17.82 -11.73
N GLY A 145 -26.40 -17.84 -11.41
CA GLY A 145 -27.31 -16.73 -11.68
C GLY A 145 -27.20 -15.65 -10.62
N PHE A 146 -27.15 -14.39 -11.04
CA PHE A 146 -27.11 -13.23 -10.17
C PHE A 146 -28.13 -12.17 -10.61
N PHE A 147 -28.79 -11.52 -9.67
CA PHE A 147 -29.73 -10.43 -9.95
C PHE A 147 -29.09 -9.08 -9.62
N LEU A 148 -28.99 -8.20 -10.61
CA LEU A 148 -28.43 -6.86 -10.47
C LEU A 148 -29.51 -5.80 -10.70
N SER A 149 -29.49 -4.71 -9.94
CA SER A 149 -30.33 -3.56 -10.25
C SER A 149 -29.82 -2.88 -11.52
N ALA A 150 -30.70 -2.66 -12.49
CA ALA A 150 -30.36 -1.96 -13.73
C ALA A 150 -29.95 -0.49 -13.49
N GLU A 151 -30.37 0.10 -12.37
CA GLU A 151 -30.02 1.47 -11.97
C GLU A 151 -28.55 1.58 -11.54
N LYS A 152 -27.99 0.54 -10.92
CA LYS A 152 -26.61 0.56 -10.39
C LYS A 152 -25.54 0.45 -11.47
N ILE A 153 -25.89 -0.04 -12.66
CA ILE A 153 -24.94 -0.35 -13.73
C ILE A 153 -25.44 0.28 -15.03
N PRO A 154 -24.90 1.45 -15.43
CA PRO A 154 -25.28 2.11 -16.65
C PRO A 154 -25.18 1.19 -17.87
N GLY A 155 -26.24 1.18 -18.68
CA GLY A 155 -26.28 0.43 -19.94
C GLY A 155 -26.72 -1.04 -19.83
N LEU A 156 -26.75 -1.63 -18.63
CA LEU A 156 -27.08 -3.05 -18.44
C LEU A 156 -28.48 -3.43 -18.96
N ARG A 157 -29.45 -2.52 -18.82
CA ARG A 157 -30.83 -2.71 -19.33
C ARG A 157 -30.94 -2.84 -20.85
N PHE A 158 -29.93 -2.44 -21.62
CA PHE A 158 -29.99 -2.49 -23.08
C PHE A 158 -29.56 -3.83 -23.68
N LEU A 159 -28.99 -4.71 -22.86
CA LEU A 159 -28.58 -6.04 -23.27
C LEU A 159 -29.78 -6.96 -23.52
N LYS A 160 -29.62 -7.88 -24.46
CA LYS A 160 -30.56 -8.96 -24.78
C LYS A 160 -30.04 -10.27 -24.23
N SER A 161 -30.93 -11.27 -24.12
CA SER A 161 -30.53 -12.61 -23.71
C SER A 161 -29.44 -13.16 -24.64
N GLY A 162 -28.36 -13.65 -24.04
CA GLY A 162 -27.18 -14.17 -24.74
C GLY A 162 -26.09 -13.12 -25.00
N ASP A 163 -26.35 -11.83 -24.78
CA ASP A 163 -25.32 -10.80 -24.89
C ASP A 163 -24.26 -10.99 -23.80
N ARG A 164 -22.99 -10.83 -24.19
CA ARG A 164 -21.84 -11.01 -23.30
C ARG A 164 -21.20 -9.69 -22.92
N PHE A 165 -20.80 -9.57 -21.67
CA PHE A 165 -20.22 -8.35 -21.13
C PHE A 165 -19.27 -8.65 -19.96
N ASP A 166 -18.47 -7.65 -19.60
CA ASP A 166 -17.60 -7.64 -18.43
C ASP A 166 -18.08 -6.56 -17.45
N LEU A 167 -17.85 -6.79 -16.16
CA LEU A 167 -18.10 -5.83 -15.09
C LEU A 167 -16.79 -5.39 -14.46
N LEU A 168 -16.62 -4.08 -14.33
CA LEU A 168 -15.44 -3.43 -13.78
C LEU A 168 -15.88 -2.46 -12.67
N ALA A 169 -15.21 -2.45 -11.52
CA ALA A 169 -15.41 -1.45 -10.48
C ALA A 169 -14.26 -0.45 -10.46
N SER A 170 -14.59 0.84 -10.40
CA SER A 170 -13.64 1.90 -10.07
C SER A 170 -13.42 1.91 -8.56
N LEU A 171 -12.19 1.71 -8.11
CA LEU A 171 -11.85 1.87 -6.70
C LEU A 171 -11.83 3.37 -6.38
N PRO A 172 -12.42 3.83 -5.26
CA PRO A 172 -12.35 5.23 -4.88
C PRO A 172 -10.88 5.65 -4.83
N LYS A 173 -10.55 6.76 -5.49
CA LYS A 173 -9.22 7.38 -5.46
C LYS A 173 -8.85 7.72 -4.02
N LYS A 174 -8.30 6.75 -3.28
CA LYS A 174 -7.30 7.09 -2.27
C LYS A 174 -6.08 7.48 -3.11
N SER A 175 -5.80 8.78 -3.11
CA SER A 175 -4.72 9.41 -3.84
C SER A 175 -3.37 8.85 -3.38
N GLU A 176 -2.99 7.70 -3.89
CA GLU A 176 -1.59 7.43 -4.14
C GLU A 176 -1.32 7.96 -5.56
N PRO A 177 -0.31 8.84 -5.74
CA PRO A 177 0.16 9.13 -7.10
C PRO A 177 0.45 7.80 -7.80
N PRO A 178 0.40 7.72 -9.14
CA PRO A 178 0.89 6.54 -9.85
C PRO A 178 2.32 6.32 -9.40
N SER A 179 2.48 5.42 -8.43
CA SER A 179 3.76 5.19 -7.79
C SER A 179 4.59 4.56 -8.88
N SER A 180 5.74 5.16 -9.15
CA SER A 180 6.81 4.54 -9.89
C SER A 180 7.35 3.38 -9.05
N GLU A 181 6.50 2.38 -8.80
CA GLU A 181 6.82 1.21 -7.98
C GLU A 181 7.93 0.48 -8.72
N TYR A 182 9.04 0.27 -8.02
CA TYR A 182 10.23 -0.35 -8.58
C TYR A 182 9.89 -1.68 -9.27
N GLY A 183 9.07 -2.53 -8.65
CA GLY A 183 8.64 -3.79 -9.24
C GLY A 183 7.95 -3.65 -10.61
N LEU A 184 7.20 -2.57 -10.85
CA LEU A 184 6.58 -2.30 -12.15
C LEU A 184 7.58 -1.76 -13.17
N LEU A 185 8.48 -0.87 -12.73
CA LEU A 185 9.54 -0.31 -13.58
C LEU A 185 10.48 -1.40 -14.09
N MET A 186 10.69 -2.43 -13.28
CA MET A 186 11.50 -3.60 -13.61
C MET A 186 10.76 -4.64 -14.46
N GLY A 187 9.56 -4.33 -14.98
CA GLY A 187 8.79 -5.23 -15.86
C GLY A 187 7.89 -6.23 -15.14
N GLY A 188 7.75 -6.12 -13.82
CA GLY A 188 6.92 -7.01 -13.02
C GLY A 188 5.44 -6.73 -13.15
N ILE A 189 4.63 -7.79 -13.11
CA ILE A 189 3.17 -7.69 -13.08
C ILE A 189 2.72 -7.77 -11.62
N LYS A 190 2.11 -6.71 -11.08
CA LYS A 190 1.50 -6.72 -9.75
C LYS A 190 0.30 -7.66 -9.73
N ALA A 191 0.23 -8.56 -8.77
CA ALA A 191 -0.90 -9.47 -8.62
C ALA A 191 -1.36 -9.57 -7.16
N ARG A 192 -2.64 -9.92 -6.97
CA ARG A 192 -3.29 -10.17 -5.67
C ARG A 192 -4.02 -11.51 -5.74
N GLY A 193 -3.83 -12.37 -4.75
CA GLY A 193 -4.42 -13.73 -4.76
C GLY A 193 -4.15 -14.52 -6.05
N GLY A 194 -2.96 -14.36 -6.65
CA GLY A 194 -2.60 -15.01 -7.92
C GLY A 194 -3.31 -14.46 -9.16
N LYS A 195 -3.91 -13.26 -9.09
CA LYS A 195 -4.56 -12.59 -10.23
C LYS A 195 -3.92 -11.22 -10.48
N PRO A 196 -3.58 -10.85 -11.72
CA PRO A 196 -3.03 -9.53 -12.04
C PRO A 196 -3.94 -8.40 -11.54
N ILE A 197 -3.37 -7.39 -10.88
CA ILE A 197 -4.07 -6.16 -10.52
C ILE A 197 -3.91 -5.19 -11.69
N PRO A 198 -5.00 -4.74 -12.34
CA PRO A 198 -4.91 -3.68 -13.33
C PRO A 198 -4.40 -2.41 -12.65
N LEU A 199 -3.32 -1.82 -13.19
CA LEU A 199 -2.64 -0.63 -12.65
C LEU A 199 -3.53 0.63 -12.58
N ASN A 200 -4.70 0.59 -13.19
CA ASN A 200 -5.55 1.75 -13.43
C ASN A 200 -6.71 1.84 -12.44
N GLY A 201 -6.54 1.59 -11.14
CA GLY A 201 -7.62 1.81 -10.14
C GLY A 201 -8.95 1.11 -10.45
N VAL A 202 -8.94 0.10 -11.32
CA VAL A 202 -10.13 -0.61 -11.83
C VAL A 202 -9.99 -2.08 -11.48
N ARG A 203 -10.95 -2.61 -10.73
CA ARG A 203 -11.05 -4.00 -10.33
C ARG A 203 -12.01 -4.73 -11.27
N ILE A 204 -11.56 -5.83 -11.88
CA ILE A 204 -12.45 -6.71 -12.65
C ILE A 204 -13.34 -7.47 -11.67
N LEU A 205 -14.66 -7.40 -11.86
CA LEU A 205 -15.66 -8.03 -11.01
C LEU A 205 -16.21 -9.33 -11.60
N ALA A 206 -16.51 -9.32 -12.90
CA ALA A 206 -16.99 -10.49 -13.63
C ALA A 206 -16.50 -10.42 -15.08
N GLN A 207 -16.07 -11.55 -15.62
CA GLN A 207 -15.65 -11.67 -17.02
C GLN A 207 -16.59 -12.60 -17.77
N ASN A 208 -16.86 -12.27 -19.04
CA ASN A 208 -17.67 -13.11 -19.92
C ASN A 208 -19.05 -13.44 -19.30
N ALA A 209 -19.58 -12.46 -18.55
CA ALA A 209 -20.91 -12.51 -17.97
C ALA A 209 -21.93 -12.51 -19.12
N GLU A 210 -23.02 -13.23 -18.92
CA GLU A 210 -24.06 -13.39 -19.93
C GLU A 210 -25.37 -12.83 -19.41
N MET A 211 -26.06 -12.03 -20.21
CA MET A 211 -27.40 -11.56 -19.89
C MET A 211 -28.38 -12.71 -20.12
N ILE A 212 -29.19 -13.03 -19.10
CA ILE A 212 -30.23 -14.07 -19.19
C ILE A 212 -31.60 -13.45 -19.43
N ALA A 213 -32.01 -12.51 -18.58
CA ALA A 213 -33.30 -11.85 -18.73
C ALA A 213 -33.36 -10.49 -18.01
N LEU A 214 -34.21 -9.60 -18.50
CA LEU A 214 -34.62 -8.39 -17.79
C LEU A 214 -35.90 -8.71 -17.05
N THR A 215 -35.90 -8.56 -15.73
CA THR A 215 -37.04 -8.84 -14.86
C THR A 215 -37.52 -7.59 -14.15
N THR A 216 -38.84 -7.48 -14.03
CA THR A 216 -39.53 -6.49 -13.21
C THR A 216 -40.36 -7.25 -12.18
N ARG A 217 -40.99 -6.55 -11.22
CA ARG A 217 -41.82 -7.18 -10.18
C ARG A 217 -42.95 -8.09 -10.70
N ARG A 218 -43.30 -8.04 -11.99
CA ARG A 218 -44.43 -8.77 -12.58
C ARG A 218 -44.15 -9.46 -13.93
N ILE A 219 -43.13 -9.02 -14.66
CA ILE A 219 -42.89 -9.42 -16.05
C ILE A 219 -41.40 -9.60 -16.28
N MET A 220 -41.04 -10.58 -17.11
CA MET A 220 -39.68 -10.84 -17.54
C MET A 220 -39.61 -10.87 -19.08
N THR A 221 -38.51 -10.42 -19.65
CA THR A 221 -38.28 -10.40 -21.10
C THR A 221 -36.83 -10.66 -21.47
N THR A 222 -36.60 -11.24 -22.65
CA THR A 222 -35.27 -11.49 -23.21
C THR A 222 -34.83 -10.45 -24.25
N GLN A 223 -35.68 -9.46 -24.55
CA GLN A 223 -35.45 -8.47 -25.63
C GLN A 223 -34.75 -7.18 -25.18
N GLY A 224 -34.39 -7.08 -23.90
CA GLY A 224 -33.84 -5.86 -23.30
C GLY A 224 -34.87 -4.73 -23.14
N GLY A 225 -34.50 -3.65 -22.45
CA GLY A 225 -35.39 -2.53 -22.11
C GLY A 225 -35.64 -1.52 -23.23
N LEU A 226 -35.29 -1.85 -24.48
CA LEU A 226 -35.27 -0.94 -25.64
C LEU A 226 -36.64 -0.69 -26.31
N GLN A 227 -37.76 -1.05 -25.68
CA GLN A 227 -39.04 -0.45 -26.06
C GLN A 227 -38.99 1.05 -25.70
N LEU A 228 -38.51 1.87 -26.64
CA LEU A 228 -38.71 3.31 -26.63
C LEU A 228 -40.22 3.55 -26.63
N ASP A 229 -40.71 4.07 -25.51
CA ASP A 229 -42.08 4.53 -25.28
C ASP A 229 -43.20 3.48 -25.35
N ALA A 230 -43.17 2.50 -24.43
CA ALA A 230 -44.43 1.92 -23.97
C ALA A 230 -45.16 2.98 -23.12
N THR A 231 -46.04 3.74 -23.77
CA THR A 231 -46.94 4.67 -23.10
C THR A 231 -48.20 3.90 -22.72
N ASP A 232 -48.59 3.88 -21.45
CA ASP A 232 -49.92 3.38 -21.06
C ASP A 232 -51.00 4.20 -21.81
N THR A 233 -52.18 3.63 -21.99
CA THR A 233 -53.42 4.26 -22.52
C THR A 233 -53.76 5.65 -21.94
N ARG A 234 -53.06 6.08 -20.88
CA ARG A 234 -53.16 7.37 -20.18
C ARG A 234 -51.98 8.33 -20.41
N GLY A 235 -51.06 8.04 -21.34
CA GLY A 235 -49.98 8.98 -21.69
C GLY A 235 -48.78 9.00 -20.73
N ARG A 236 -48.64 8.00 -19.83
CA ARG A 236 -47.51 7.93 -18.88
C ARG A 236 -46.43 6.96 -19.38
N THR A 237 -45.18 7.39 -19.33
CA THR A 237 -44.00 6.55 -19.55
C THR A 237 -43.88 5.53 -18.42
N VAL A 238 -43.86 4.23 -18.77
CA VAL A 238 -43.91 3.13 -17.78
C VAL A 238 -42.52 2.58 -17.44
N ASN A 239 -41.47 3.01 -18.16
CA ASN A 239 -40.12 2.47 -18.00
C ASN A 239 -39.34 3.26 -16.95
N ASN A 240 -39.43 2.84 -15.69
CA ASN A 240 -38.58 3.36 -14.62
C ASN A 240 -37.50 2.31 -14.27
N ALA A 241 -36.24 2.59 -14.62
CA ALA A 241 -35.11 1.69 -14.38
C ALA A 241 -34.92 1.29 -12.91
N LYS A 242 -35.53 2.05 -11.98
CA LYS A 242 -35.51 1.81 -10.53
C LYS A 242 -36.14 0.49 -10.10
N ASP A 243 -37.09 -0.04 -10.88
CA ASP A 243 -37.78 -1.31 -10.58
C ASP A 243 -37.31 -2.47 -11.47
N GLU A 244 -36.31 -2.23 -12.33
CA GLU A 244 -35.76 -3.21 -13.26
C GLU A 244 -34.56 -3.94 -12.62
N GLN A 245 -34.62 -5.26 -12.62
CA GLN A 245 -33.49 -6.13 -12.28
C GLN A 245 -33.05 -6.90 -13.51
N VAL A 246 -31.75 -7.11 -13.66
CA VAL A 246 -31.16 -7.91 -14.74
C VAL A 246 -30.66 -9.21 -14.13
N ALA A 247 -31.17 -10.33 -14.63
CA ALA A 247 -30.65 -11.65 -14.35
C ALA A 247 -29.45 -11.91 -15.27
N ILE A 248 -28.30 -12.18 -14.66
CA ILE A 248 -27.04 -12.43 -15.37
C ILE A 248 -26.47 -13.79 -14.94
N ALA A 249 -25.65 -14.39 -15.79
CA ALA A 249 -24.90 -15.61 -15.48
C ALA A 249 -23.39 -15.33 -15.46
N ILE A 250 -22.75 -15.62 -14.33
CA ILE A 250 -21.32 -15.40 -14.06
C ILE A 250 -20.64 -16.68 -13.58
N ASP A 251 -19.31 -16.69 -13.55
CA ASP A 251 -18.57 -17.82 -13.00
C ASP A 251 -18.66 -17.86 -11.45
N PRO A 252 -18.73 -19.05 -10.81
CA PRO A 252 -18.91 -19.16 -9.36
C PRO A 252 -17.84 -18.44 -8.53
N ALA A 253 -16.60 -18.39 -9.04
CA ALA A 253 -15.48 -17.71 -8.37
C ALA A 253 -15.61 -16.17 -8.38
N GLU A 254 -16.47 -15.62 -9.23
CA GLU A 254 -16.65 -14.17 -9.41
C GLU A 254 -17.82 -13.61 -8.60
N ALA A 255 -18.70 -14.49 -8.08
CA ALA A 255 -19.84 -14.09 -7.27
C ALA A 255 -19.46 -13.32 -6.00
N VAL A 256 -18.37 -13.73 -5.33
CA VAL A 256 -17.89 -13.08 -4.09
C VAL A 256 -17.35 -11.67 -4.37
N PRO A 257 -16.39 -11.46 -5.30
CA PRO A 257 -15.93 -10.12 -5.68
C PRO A 257 -17.06 -9.16 -6.10
N LEU A 258 -18.03 -9.63 -6.88
CA LEU A 258 -19.17 -8.83 -7.31
C LEU A 258 -20.05 -8.41 -6.14
N THR A 259 -20.35 -9.35 -5.22
CA THR A 259 -21.16 -9.08 -4.04
C THR A 259 -20.48 -8.07 -3.10
N GLN A 260 -19.17 -8.20 -2.91
CA GLN A 260 -18.37 -7.24 -2.12
C GLN A 260 -18.44 -5.84 -2.73
N ALA A 261 -18.18 -5.71 -4.04
CA ALA A 261 -18.20 -4.42 -4.71
C ALA A 261 -19.57 -3.73 -4.64
N LEU A 262 -20.66 -4.51 -4.72
CA LEU A 262 -22.02 -4.00 -4.54
C LEU A 262 -22.34 -3.57 -3.10
N GLY A 263 -21.74 -4.25 -2.11
CA GLY A 263 -21.86 -3.91 -0.70
C GLY A 263 -21.06 -2.68 -0.29
N ASP A 264 -19.89 -2.50 -0.91
CA ASP A 264 -19.00 -1.33 -0.74
C ASP A 264 -19.45 -0.11 -1.57
N ASP A 265 -20.57 -0.22 -2.29
CA ASP A 265 -21.17 0.79 -3.17
C ASP A 265 -20.16 1.40 -4.17
N LEU A 266 -19.28 0.54 -4.71
CA LEU A 266 -18.31 0.94 -5.73
C LEU A 266 -19.02 1.33 -7.03
N GLU A 267 -18.42 2.26 -7.79
CA GLU A 267 -18.92 2.62 -9.11
C GLU A 267 -18.61 1.48 -10.10
N ILE A 268 -19.65 0.79 -10.57
CA ILE A 268 -19.54 -0.35 -11.49
C ILE A 268 -19.84 0.09 -12.92
N HIS A 269 -18.90 -0.19 -13.81
CA HIS A 269 -19.02 0.02 -15.24
C HIS A 269 -19.18 -1.33 -15.96
N MET A 270 -20.05 -1.36 -16.98
CA MET A 270 -20.22 -2.50 -17.86
C MET A 270 -19.47 -2.26 -19.18
N VAL A 271 -18.76 -3.29 -19.65
CA VAL A 271 -18.10 -3.29 -20.97
C VAL A 271 -18.70 -4.40 -21.81
N THR A 272 -19.39 -4.05 -22.90
CA THR A 272 -19.98 -5.04 -23.81
C THR A 272 -18.92 -5.69 -24.69
N ARG A 273 -18.98 -7.01 -24.85
CA ARG A 273 -18.07 -7.75 -25.74
C ARG A 273 -18.61 -7.79 -27.18
N SER A 274 -17.70 -7.97 -28.14
CA SER A 274 -18.08 -8.18 -29.55
C SER A 274 -18.93 -9.44 -29.69
N GLY A 275 -20.01 -9.37 -30.48
CA GLY A 275 -20.84 -10.52 -30.84
C GLY A 275 -20.23 -11.42 -31.93
N GLN A 276 -19.02 -11.13 -32.39
CA GLN A 276 -18.27 -12.02 -33.28
C GLN A 276 -17.40 -12.96 -32.44
N GLU A 277 -17.45 -14.27 -32.75
CA GLU A 277 -16.61 -15.28 -32.11
C GLU A 277 -15.12 -14.95 -32.35
N ALA A 278 -14.52 -14.22 -31.42
CA ALA A 278 -13.09 -14.32 -31.21
C ALA A 278 -12.86 -15.56 -30.34
N PRO A 279 -11.91 -16.45 -30.68
CA PRO A 279 -11.48 -17.47 -29.74
C PRO A 279 -11.07 -16.75 -28.45
N LEU A 280 -11.59 -17.23 -27.30
CA LEU A 280 -11.22 -16.70 -25.99
C LEU A 280 -9.68 -16.70 -25.91
N ALA A 281 -9.06 -15.53 -26.08
CA ALA A 281 -7.70 -15.34 -25.63
C ALA A 281 -7.78 -15.51 -24.12
N ASN A 282 -7.30 -16.65 -23.64
CA ASN A 282 -7.17 -16.96 -22.22
C ASN A 282 -6.21 -15.94 -21.59
N ASP A 283 -6.75 -14.79 -21.19
CA ASP A 283 -6.06 -13.83 -20.30
C ASP A 283 -5.74 -14.48 -18.92
N ILE A 284 -6.21 -15.73 -18.71
CA ILE A 284 -5.97 -16.59 -17.55
C ILE A 284 -4.46 -16.96 -17.39
N ASN A 285 -3.64 -16.89 -18.45
CA ASN A 285 -2.23 -17.29 -18.37
C ASN A 285 -1.19 -16.16 -18.38
N ARG A 286 -1.55 -14.90 -18.06
CA ARG A 286 -0.54 -13.83 -17.96
C ARG A 286 0.55 -14.11 -16.91
N LEU A 287 0.27 -14.94 -15.91
CA LEU A 287 1.20 -15.30 -14.84
C LEU A 287 1.87 -16.68 -15.06
N GLU A 288 1.49 -17.43 -16.09
CA GLU A 288 2.04 -18.76 -16.34
C GLU A 288 3.54 -18.65 -16.70
N GLY A 289 4.38 -19.44 -16.02
CA GLY A 289 5.84 -19.40 -16.20
C GLY A 289 6.56 -18.22 -15.56
N ARG A 290 5.84 -17.28 -14.91
CA ARG A 290 6.43 -16.16 -14.18
C ARG A 290 6.76 -16.54 -12.73
N ILE A 291 7.80 -15.92 -12.19
CA ILE A 291 8.26 -16.16 -10.82
C ILE A 291 7.75 -15.02 -9.92
N PRO A 292 7.08 -15.32 -8.81
CA PRO A 292 6.64 -14.31 -7.85
C PRO A 292 7.84 -13.82 -7.04
N MET A 293 7.99 -12.49 -6.97
CA MET A 293 8.96 -11.82 -6.12
C MET A 293 8.23 -11.00 -5.05
N PRO A 294 8.53 -11.22 -3.76
CA PRO A 294 7.99 -10.42 -2.67
C PRO A 294 8.50 -8.98 -2.77
N ALA A 295 7.64 -8.05 -2.38
CA ALA A 295 7.96 -6.64 -2.35
C ALA A 295 7.46 -5.99 -1.07
N THR A 296 8.04 -4.85 -0.71
CA THR A 296 7.55 -4.10 0.44
C THR A 296 6.18 -3.48 0.16
N ALA A 297 5.22 -3.68 1.06
CA ALA A 297 3.89 -3.10 1.00
C ALA A 297 3.88 -1.63 1.47
N VAL A 298 4.81 -1.28 2.37
CA VAL A 298 4.98 0.06 2.96
C VAL A 298 6.43 0.53 2.83
N ALA A 299 6.68 1.81 3.08
CA ALA A 299 8.05 2.30 3.18
C ALA A 299 8.72 1.74 4.44
N VAL A 300 9.98 1.34 4.33
CA VAL A 300 10.79 0.86 5.46
C VAL A 300 12.05 1.70 5.55
N GLU A 301 12.34 2.23 6.73
CA GLU A 301 13.52 3.07 6.96
C GLU A 301 14.82 2.25 6.98
N ALA A 302 15.95 2.94 6.82
CA ALA A 302 17.26 2.32 6.94
C ALA A 302 17.47 1.72 8.34
N PHE A 303 18.23 0.63 8.41
CA PHE A 303 18.63 -0.04 9.65
C PHE A 303 17.47 -0.66 10.46
N GLN A 304 16.30 -0.80 9.84
CA GLN A 304 15.18 -1.54 10.41
C GLN A 304 15.14 -2.99 9.91
N PRO A 305 14.74 -3.94 10.77
CA PRO A 305 14.48 -5.31 10.37
C PRO A 305 13.16 -5.40 9.59
N ILE A 306 13.14 -6.18 8.51
CA ILE A 306 11.90 -6.47 7.77
C ILE A 306 10.97 -7.32 8.64
N ARG A 307 9.73 -6.87 8.79
CA ARG A 307 8.66 -7.61 9.46
C ARG A 307 7.69 -8.18 8.43
N ALA A 308 6.95 -9.23 8.83
CA ALA A 308 5.90 -9.79 7.99
C ALA A 308 4.82 -8.74 7.61
N SER A 309 4.54 -7.79 8.53
CA SER A 309 3.63 -6.67 8.28
C SER A 309 4.11 -5.73 7.19
N ASP A 310 5.42 -5.63 6.97
CA ASP A 310 5.99 -4.69 6.02
C ASP A 310 5.86 -5.21 4.58
N LEU A 311 5.76 -6.53 4.42
CA LEU A 311 5.52 -7.21 3.14
C LEU A 311 4.03 -7.43 2.86
N ALA A 312 3.17 -7.28 3.87
CA ALA A 312 1.74 -7.52 3.76
C ALA A 312 0.97 -6.22 3.50
N GLU A 313 0.05 -6.25 2.53
CA GLU A 313 -0.84 -5.13 2.20
C GLU A 313 -1.70 -4.73 3.41
N PRO A 314 -1.70 -3.46 3.86
CA PRO A 314 -2.38 -3.05 5.09
C PRO A 314 -3.88 -3.34 5.12
N THR A 315 -4.55 -3.35 3.97
CA THR A 315 -5.99 -3.56 3.87
C THR A 315 -6.39 -5.03 3.83
N THR A 316 -5.56 -5.90 3.24
CA THR A 316 -5.93 -7.30 2.99
C THR A 316 -5.12 -8.29 3.83
N GLY A 317 -3.97 -7.87 4.36
CA GLY A 317 -3.00 -8.76 5.00
C GLY A 317 -2.31 -9.72 4.05
N GLU A 318 -2.58 -9.62 2.74
CA GLU A 318 -1.95 -10.46 1.72
C GLU A 318 -0.55 -9.95 1.38
N LEU A 319 0.36 -10.88 1.10
CA LEU A 319 1.71 -10.57 0.69
C LEU A 319 1.72 -9.79 -0.64
N ARG A 320 2.41 -8.65 -0.70
CA ARG A 320 2.61 -7.91 -1.94
C ARG A 320 3.67 -8.61 -2.80
N GLN A 321 3.30 -8.95 -4.03
CA GLN A 321 4.18 -9.66 -4.97
C GLN A 321 4.07 -9.11 -6.39
N TYR A 322 5.19 -9.18 -7.12
CA TYR A 322 5.26 -8.92 -8.55
C TYR A 322 5.76 -10.16 -9.27
N TYR A 323 5.20 -10.42 -10.44
CA TYR A 323 5.50 -11.61 -11.23
C TYR A 323 6.37 -11.22 -12.42
N PHE A 324 7.57 -11.79 -12.48
CA PHE A 324 8.58 -11.49 -13.50
C PHE A 324 8.80 -12.68 -14.42
N GLU A 325 9.20 -12.43 -15.66
CA GLU A 325 9.75 -13.51 -16.49
C GLU A 325 11.13 -13.93 -15.95
N PRO A 326 11.52 -15.20 -16.08
CA PRO A 326 12.83 -15.66 -15.62
C PRO A 326 14.02 -14.85 -16.17
N ALA A 327 13.87 -14.28 -17.37
CA ALA A 327 14.89 -13.45 -18.01
C ALA A 327 15.03 -12.03 -17.43
N ASP A 328 13.98 -11.52 -16.76
CA ASP A 328 13.95 -10.16 -16.20
C ASP A 328 14.45 -10.11 -14.75
N ILE A 329 14.62 -11.28 -14.13
CA ILE A 329 15.08 -11.40 -12.74
C ILE A 329 16.57 -11.11 -12.68
N GLN A 330 16.95 -10.19 -11.81
CA GLN A 330 18.36 -9.87 -11.58
C GLN A 330 19.00 -10.87 -10.61
N ASP A 331 20.32 -11.06 -10.78
CA ASP A 331 21.11 -11.90 -9.89
C ASP A 331 21.06 -11.39 -8.44
N GLY A 332 20.81 -12.32 -7.51
CA GLY A 332 20.76 -12.02 -6.07
C GLY A 332 19.41 -11.47 -5.57
N TRP A 333 18.37 -11.41 -6.40
CA TRP A 333 17.00 -11.17 -5.93
C TRP A 333 16.50 -12.32 -5.07
N ILE A 334 15.74 -11.98 -4.03
CA ILE A 334 15.27 -12.95 -3.02
C ILE A 334 13.78 -13.22 -3.26
N ALA A 335 13.47 -14.46 -3.66
CA ALA A 335 12.10 -14.87 -4.02
C ALA A 335 11.25 -15.33 -2.83
N ARG A 336 11.88 -15.70 -1.71
CA ARG A 336 11.20 -16.29 -0.55
C ARG A 336 11.00 -15.25 0.55
N PRO A 337 9.76 -14.97 0.98
CA PRO A 337 9.47 -14.01 2.05
C PRO A 337 10.17 -14.36 3.37
N GLU A 338 10.27 -15.65 3.69
CA GLU A 338 10.94 -16.15 4.89
C GLU A 338 12.43 -15.79 4.94
N ASP A 339 13.08 -15.66 3.78
CA ASP A 339 14.49 -15.27 3.67
C ASP A 339 14.68 -13.75 3.83
N LEU A 340 13.58 -12.97 3.88
CA LEU A 340 13.60 -11.52 4.12
C LEU A 340 13.32 -11.17 5.57
N ILE A 341 12.41 -11.89 6.22
CA ILE A 341 11.93 -11.55 7.57
C ILE A 341 13.10 -11.57 8.58
N GLY A 342 13.22 -10.49 9.35
CA GLY A 342 14.27 -10.30 10.35
C GLY A 342 15.58 -9.73 9.78
N ARG A 343 15.79 -9.74 8.46
CA ARG A 343 16.97 -9.10 7.88
C ARG A 343 16.88 -7.59 7.98
N VAL A 344 18.02 -6.95 8.23
CA VAL A 344 18.10 -5.50 8.47
C VAL A 344 18.55 -4.77 7.22
N LEU A 345 17.81 -3.74 6.82
CA LEU A 345 18.11 -2.96 5.62
C LEU A 345 19.31 -2.02 5.81
N ARG A 346 20.12 -1.91 4.76
CA ARG A 346 21.23 -0.95 4.68
C ARG A 346 20.76 0.48 4.37
N ARG A 347 19.61 0.62 3.68
CA ARG A 347 19.02 1.88 3.26
C ARG A 347 17.50 1.82 3.34
N GLY A 348 16.85 2.98 3.38
CA GLY A 348 15.40 3.05 3.29
C GLY A 348 14.91 2.61 1.91
N VAL A 349 13.73 2.00 1.86
CA VAL A 349 13.09 1.50 0.64
C VAL A 349 11.62 1.94 0.59
N GLU A 350 11.14 2.16 -0.64
CA GLU A 350 9.77 2.59 -0.93
C GLU A 350 8.85 1.41 -1.26
N PRO A 351 7.51 1.58 -1.15
CA PRO A 351 6.54 0.57 -1.56
C PRO A 351 6.80 0.00 -2.97
N GLY A 352 6.72 -1.32 -3.10
CA GLY A 352 6.96 -2.04 -4.35
C GLY A 352 8.42 -2.32 -4.66
N TYR A 353 9.35 -2.05 -3.74
CA TYR A 353 10.75 -2.43 -3.85
C TYR A 353 10.97 -3.95 -3.80
N ILE A 354 11.80 -4.47 -4.70
CA ILE A 354 12.21 -5.89 -4.76
C ILE A 354 13.61 -6.02 -4.15
N PHE A 355 13.76 -6.95 -3.21
CA PHE A 355 14.97 -7.07 -2.40
C PHE A 355 16.06 -7.91 -3.07
N SER A 356 17.30 -7.46 -2.89
CA SER A 356 18.51 -8.19 -3.23
C SER A 356 19.40 -8.42 -1.99
N GLU A 357 20.33 -9.37 -2.08
CA GLU A 357 21.31 -9.62 -1.01
C GLU A 357 22.10 -8.37 -0.58
N GLN A 358 22.34 -7.43 -1.49
CA GLN A 358 23.13 -6.23 -1.25
C GLN A 358 22.39 -5.17 -0.44
N ASP A 359 21.06 -5.26 -0.38
CA ASP A 359 20.21 -4.31 0.34
C ASP A 359 20.27 -4.50 1.86
N PHE A 360 20.88 -5.60 2.33
CA PHE A 360 20.94 -5.95 3.73
C PHE A 360 22.31 -5.68 4.35
N LEU A 361 22.29 -5.39 5.66
CA LEU A 361 23.49 -5.37 6.47
C LEU A 361 23.93 -6.82 6.79
N PRO A 362 25.25 -7.10 6.79
CA PRO A 362 25.74 -8.39 7.23
C PRO A 362 25.58 -8.58 8.75
N PRO A 363 25.58 -9.83 9.24
CA PRO A 363 25.56 -10.12 10.67
C PRO A 363 26.69 -9.42 11.42
N GLY A 364 26.41 -8.88 12.61
CA GLY A 364 27.37 -8.13 13.43
C GLY A 364 27.60 -6.68 13.02
N SER A 365 26.90 -6.16 12.00
CA SER A 365 26.87 -4.72 11.71
C SER A 365 26.01 -3.96 12.73
N LEU A 366 26.33 -2.69 12.95
CA LEU A 366 25.55 -1.80 13.82
C LEU A 366 24.23 -1.38 13.19
N ILE A 367 23.14 -1.38 13.98
CA ILE A 367 21.83 -0.89 13.54
C ILE A 367 21.50 0.50 14.09
N LYS A 368 22.21 0.93 15.13
CA LYS A 368 22.11 2.28 15.68
C LYS A 368 23.49 2.82 16.03
N GLU A 369 23.52 4.11 16.32
CA GLU A 369 24.73 4.79 16.71
C GLU A 369 25.17 4.40 18.13
N ILE A 370 26.48 4.24 18.33
CA ILE A 370 27.10 3.97 19.64
C ILE A 370 28.12 5.05 19.93
N GLU A 371 27.96 5.73 21.06
CA GLU A 371 28.92 6.74 21.51
C GLU A 371 30.22 6.10 22.00
N ALA A 372 31.30 6.87 22.00
CA ALA A 372 32.58 6.39 22.52
C ALA A 372 32.44 5.95 23.99
N TYR A 373 33.14 4.87 24.35
CA TYR A 373 33.17 4.27 25.70
C TYR A 373 31.89 3.57 26.13
N GLN A 374 30.90 3.45 25.25
CA GLN A 374 29.72 2.63 25.52
C GLN A 374 29.96 1.17 25.17
N GLN A 375 29.29 0.30 25.92
CA GLN A 375 29.28 -1.13 25.67
C GLN A 375 28.26 -1.46 24.57
N ILE A 376 28.64 -2.35 23.67
CA ILE A 376 27.77 -2.84 22.61
C ILE A 376 26.80 -3.88 23.19
N ALA A 377 25.50 -3.61 23.09
CA ALA A 377 24.44 -4.52 23.47
C ALA A 377 23.98 -5.40 22.31
N VAL A 378 23.20 -6.44 22.63
CA VAL A 378 22.60 -7.36 21.64
C VAL A 378 21.71 -6.60 20.65
N ASP A 379 20.92 -5.65 21.14
CA ASP A 379 19.96 -4.86 20.35
C ASP A 379 20.63 -3.74 19.53
N ASP A 380 21.96 -3.66 19.54
CA ASP A 380 22.72 -2.68 18.77
C ASP A 380 23.21 -3.26 17.44
N LEU A 381 23.08 -4.58 17.26
CA LEU A 381 23.69 -5.33 16.17
C LEU A 381 22.68 -6.17 15.41
N VAL A 382 22.96 -6.35 14.11
CA VAL A 382 22.31 -7.39 13.30
C VAL A 382 22.72 -8.75 13.86
N ASP A 383 21.74 -9.60 14.18
CA ASP A 383 21.96 -10.91 14.80
C ASP A 383 22.83 -10.87 16.07
N GLY A 384 22.68 -9.82 16.89
CA GLY A 384 23.53 -9.56 18.05
C GLY A 384 23.68 -10.76 19.02
N SER A 385 22.65 -11.60 19.16
CA SER A 385 22.71 -12.80 20.02
C SER A 385 23.82 -13.80 19.65
N ARG A 386 24.29 -13.77 18.40
CA ARG A 386 25.37 -14.62 17.87
C ARG A 386 26.66 -13.85 17.63
N SER A 387 26.68 -12.55 17.90
CA SER A 387 27.83 -11.70 17.62
C SER A 387 28.87 -11.76 18.75
N ASN A 388 30.14 -11.87 18.38
CA ASN A 388 31.29 -11.76 19.28
C ASN A 388 31.58 -10.31 19.73
N TRP A 389 30.87 -9.32 19.16
CA TRP A 389 31.03 -7.91 19.51
C TRP A 389 30.23 -7.50 20.74
N VAL A 390 29.21 -8.29 21.13
CA VAL A 390 28.39 -7.99 22.32
C VAL A 390 29.28 -7.98 23.56
N GLY A 391 29.11 -6.93 24.36
CA GLY A 391 29.87 -6.72 25.58
C GLY A 391 31.21 -6.01 25.38
N ARG A 392 31.68 -5.82 24.14
CA ARG A 392 32.87 -5.00 23.82
C ARG A 392 32.54 -3.51 24.00
N VAL A 393 33.56 -2.70 24.22
CA VAL A 393 33.42 -1.24 24.42
C VAL A 393 33.97 -0.49 23.20
N ALA A 394 33.21 0.47 22.69
CA ALA A 394 33.61 1.27 21.53
C ALA A 394 34.76 2.23 21.87
N SER A 395 35.81 2.25 21.04
CA SER A 395 36.97 3.15 21.21
C SER A 395 36.69 4.58 20.73
N ARG A 396 35.76 4.70 19.79
CA ARG A 396 35.30 5.94 19.16
C ARG A 396 33.80 5.88 18.97
N ARG A 397 33.22 7.00 18.52
CA ARG A 397 31.82 7.04 18.09
C ARG A 397 31.67 6.20 16.82
N LEU A 398 30.67 5.32 16.80
CA LEU A 398 30.39 4.40 15.71
C LEU A 398 29.00 4.66 15.15
N THR A 399 28.90 4.77 13.83
CA THR A 399 27.64 5.08 13.14
C THR A 399 26.86 3.82 12.79
N ALA A 400 25.53 3.93 12.71
CA ALA A 400 24.69 2.86 12.19
C ALA A 400 25.13 2.44 10.76
N GLY A 401 25.01 1.14 10.46
CA GLY A 401 25.45 0.54 9.21
C GLY A 401 26.94 0.17 9.15
N THR A 402 27.74 0.55 10.15
CA THR A 402 29.17 0.22 10.20
C THR A 402 29.38 -1.27 10.46
N SER A 403 30.27 -1.91 9.68
CA SER A 403 30.81 -3.23 10.01
C SER A 403 31.95 -3.09 11.02
N LEU A 404 31.82 -3.75 12.16
CA LEU A 404 32.77 -3.62 13.25
C LEU A 404 34.09 -4.36 12.99
N SER A 405 35.17 -3.77 13.49
CA SER A 405 36.50 -4.38 13.53
C SER A 405 37.12 -4.23 14.93
N ASP A 406 38.17 -4.99 15.23
CA ASP A 406 38.87 -4.86 16.52
C ASP A 406 39.51 -3.48 16.73
N ALA A 407 39.83 -2.73 15.66
CA ALA A 407 40.35 -1.37 15.78
C ALA A 407 39.31 -0.36 16.31
N ASP A 408 38.03 -0.68 16.17
CA ASP A 408 36.91 0.15 16.61
C ASP A 408 36.57 -0.03 18.09
N LEU A 409 37.23 -0.99 18.75
CA LEU A 409 36.85 -1.49 20.06
C LEU A 409 38.06 -1.54 20.99
N PHE A 410 37.81 -1.35 22.28
CA PHE A 410 38.81 -1.66 23.30
C PHE A 410 39.04 -3.18 23.41
N PRO A 411 40.16 -3.59 24.03
CA PRO A 411 40.42 -4.99 24.35
C PRO A 411 39.27 -5.64 25.12
N VAL A 412 39.11 -6.95 24.93
CA VAL A 412 38.07 -7.74 25.62
C VAL A 412 38.25 -7.62 27.13
N GLY A 413 37.15 -7.43 27.87
CA GLY A 413 37.15 -7.27 29.33
C GLY A 413 37.31 -5.84 29.83
N THR A 414 37.49 -4.86 28.94
CA THR A 414 37.51 -3.44 29.30
C THR A 414 36.15 -3.01 29.86
N PRO A 415 36.07 -2.37 31.05
CA PRO A 415 34.81 -1.89 31.61
C PRO A 415 34.29 -0.68 30.82
N PRO A 416 32.96 -0.51 30.66
CA PRO A 416 32.41 0.66 29.98
C PRO A 416 32.62 1.96 30.75
N GLY A 417 32.57 3.08 30.04
CA GLY A 417 32.76 4.43 30.59
C GLY A 417 34.19 4.96 30.41
N LEU A 418 34.44 6.15 30.98
CA LEU A 418 35.71 6.87 30.77
C LEU A 418 36.95 6.07 31.17
N THR A 419 36.81 5.18 32.15
CA THR A 419 37.88 4.28 32.60
C THR A 419 38.42 3.39 31.49
N ALA A 420 37.62 3.09 30.46
CA ALA A 420 38.05 2.30 29.30
C ALA A 420 39.23 2.94 28.56
N ALA A 421 39.30 4.27 28.57
CA ALA A 421 40.26 5.05 27.80
C ALA A 421 41.42 5.59 28.64
N ILE A 422 41.48 5.24 29.92
CA ILE A 422 42.59 5.59 30.81
C ILE A 422 43.61 4.44 30.74
N PRO A 423 44.86 4.69 30.29
CA PRO A 423 45.91 3.67 30.35
C PRO A 423 46.18 3.20 31.78
N ALA A 424 46.60 1.94 31.94
CA ALA A 424 46.78 1.31 33.25
C ALA A 424 47.81 1.98 34.16
N ASP A 425 48.74 2.75 33.59
CA ASP A 425 49.79 3.51 34.28
C ASP A 425 49.40 4.97 34.58
N ARG A 426 48.14 5.35 34.36
CA ARG A 426 47.67 6.74 34.43
C ARG A 426 46.41 6.91 35.27
N MET A 427 46.16 8.15 35.67
CA MET A 427 44.93 8.59 36.33
C MET A 427 44.26 9.70 35.51
N ALA A 428 42.92 9.65 35.44
CA ALA A 428 42.15 10.73 34.83
C ALA A 428 41.99 11.90 35.80
N LEU A 429 42.28 13.10 35.31
CA LEU A 429 42.01 14.37 35.97
C LEU A 429 41.02 15.14 35.08
N THR A 430 39.92 15.62 35.66
CA THR A 430 38.98 16.52 34.97
C THR A 430 39.37 17.95 35.30
N VAL A 431 39.55 18.78 34.26
CA VAL A 431 39.91 20.19 34.38
C VAL A 431 38.97 21.04 33.53
N ASP A 432 38.70 22.26 33.98
CA ASP A 432 37.91 23.23 33.22
C ASP A 432 38.70 23.74 32.01
N LEU A 433 38.03 23.88 30.87
CA LEU A 433 38.64 24.39 29.64
C LEU A 433 39.18 25.82 29.80
N SER A 434 38.59 26.62 30.70
CA SER A 434 39.04 27.98 30.98
C SER A 434 40.36 28.04 31.74
N ASP A 435 40.72 26.97 32.45
CA ASP A 435 41.86 26.98 33.37
C ASP A 435 43.17 26.53 32.69
N VAL A 436 43.06 25.93 31.50
CA VAL A 436 44.20 25.42 30.73
C VAL A 436 44.16 26.02 29.33
N GLN A 437 45.11 26.91 29.02
CA GLN A 437 45.18 27.56 27.72
C GLN A 437 45.68 26.60 26.63
N GLY A 438 45.00 26.57 25.49
CA GLY A 438 45.38 25.81 24.30
C GLY A 438 44.90 24.35 24.30
N VAL A 439 44.25 23.89 25.37
CA VAL A 439 43.70 22.52 25.42
C VAL A 439 42.44 22.38 24.54
N GLU A 440 41.78 23.50 24.23
CA GLU A 440 40.63 23.60 23.34
C GLU A 440 40.94 23.31 21.87
N GLU A 441 42.21 23.28 21.49
CA GLU A 441 42.64 22.90 20.14
C GLU A 441 42.93 21.39 20.03
N LEU A 442 42.94 20.68 21.15
CA LEU A 442 43.24 19.25 21.17
C LEU A 442 42.00 18.38 20.93
N SER A 443 42.26 17.28 20.22
CA SER A 443 41.32 16.20 19.94
C SER A 443 41.53 15.03 20.89
N ARG A 444 40.52 14.17 21.01
CA ARG A 444 40.64 12.91 21.75
C ARG A 444 41.80 12.08 21.19
N GLY A 445 42.65 11.59 22.09
CA GLY A 445 43.82 10.77 21.77
C GLY A 445 45.11 11.57 21.63
N ASP A 446 45.02 12.90 21.49
CA ASP A 446 46.20 13.76 21.39
C ASP A 446 47.01 13.74 22.70
N ARG A 447 48.33 13.92 22.54
CA ARG A 447 49.29 13.97 23.64
C ARG A 447 49.75 15.40 23.85
N CYS A 448 49.91 15.81 25.11
CA CYS A 448 50.38 17.13 25.47
C CYS A 448 51.17 17.15 26.77
N ASP A 449 51.95 18.21 26.98
CA ASP A 449 52.55 18.54 28.26
C ASP A 449 51.82 19.71 28.91
N LEU A 450 51.77 19.71 30.24
CA LEU A 450 51.18 20.80 31.01
C LEU A 450 52.28 21.62 31.69
N LEU A 451 52.27 22.93 31.46
CA LEU A 451 53.21 23.90 32.04
C LEU A 451 52.43 24.91 32.87
N ALA A 452 52.83 25.17 34.12
CA ALA A 452 52.39 26.36 34.86
C ALA A 452 53.41 27.48 34.67
N SER A 453 52.93 28.70 34.49
CA SER A 453 53.73 29.90 34.69
C SER A 453 53.23 30.65 35.92
N ALA A 454 54.13 30.93 36.85
CA ALA A 454 53.83 31.68 38.05
C ALA A 454 54.87 32.78 38.27
N ASN A 455 54.41 33.96 38.70
CA ASN A 455 55.29 35.02 39.18
C ASN A 455 55.60 34.75 40.65
N VAL A 456 56.88 34.53 40.97
CA VAL A 456 57.31 34.37 42.36
C VAL A 456 57.71 35.74 42.92
N ASP A 457 56.92 36.23 43.87
CA ASP A 457 57.29 37.39 44.69
C ASP A 457 58.03 36.92 45.95
N LEU A 458 59.35 37.07 45.92
CA LEU A 458 60.23 36.67 47.02
C LEU A 458 60.01 37.51 48.29
N GLN A 459 59.52 38.76 48.20
CA GLN A 459 59.22 39.57 49.39
C GLN A 459 58.01 39.04 50.13
N GLN A 460 56.97 38.63 49.38
CA GLN A 460 55.77 38.05 49.96
C GLN A 460 56.04 36.63 50.51
N THR A 461 56.93 35.88 49.87
CA THR A 461 57.26 34.49 50.26
C THR A 461 58.19 34.43 51.47
N LEU A 462 59.06 35.44 51.67
CA LEU A 462 60.03 35.51 52.76
C LEU A 462 59.67 36.57 53.83
N GLN A 463 58.37 36.78 54.08
CA GLN A 463 57.89 37.71 55.10
C GLN A 463 58.51 37.39 56.48
N GLY A 464 59.18 38.37 57.07
CA GLY A 464 59.86 38.24 58.37
C GLY A 464 61.35 37.89 58.31
N VAL A 465 61.95 37.82 57.11
CA VAL A 465 63.39 37.60 56.90
C VAL A 465 64.05 38.90 56.40
N GLU A 466 65.12 39.34 57.07
CA GLU A 466 65.98 40.43 56.58
C GLU A 466 66.78 39.94 55.35
N LEU A 467 66.45 40.47 54.17
CA LEU A 467 67.11 40.12 52.91
C LEU A 467 68.37 40.96 52.70
N SER A 468 69.44 40.34 52.18
CA SER A 468 70.68 41.07 51.86
C SER A 468 70.48 42.03 50.67
N PRO A 469 71.26 43.12 50.56
CA PRO A 469 71.19 44.07 49.43
C PRO A 469 71.39 43.43 48.05
N ALA A 470 72.17 42.35 47.98
CA ALA A 470 72.40 41.59 46.75
C ALA A 470 71.15 40.80 46.31
N LEU A 471 70.40 40.22 47.26
CA LEU A 471 69.09 39.60 46.99
C LEU A 471 68.05 40.65 46.62
N LEU A 472 68.07 41.82 47.27
CA LEU A 472 67.17 42.95 46.99
C LEU A 472 67.28 43.48 45.54
N GLY A 473 68.46 43.39 44.92
CA GLY A 473 68.68 43.82 43.53
C GLY A 473 68.11 42.87 42.46
N GLU A 474 67.90 41.59 42.80
CA GLU A 474 67.31 40.57 41.90
C GLU A 474 65.79 40.38 42.12
N LEU A 475 65.16 41.13 43.03
CA LEU A 475 63.75 41.01 43.44
C LEU A 475 62.69 41.39 42.39
N GLN A 476 63.07 41.58 41.13
CA GLN A 476 62.06 41.74 40.10
C GLN A 476 61.31 40.41 39.97
N SER A 477 59.98 40.45 40.07
CA SER A 477 59.10 39.28 39.96
C SER A 477 59.57 38.38 38.82
N ARG A 478 60.11 37.21 39.17
CA ARG A 478 60.62 36.28 38.17
C ARG A 478 59.46 35.37 37.79
N ALA A 479 59.11 35.39 36.50
CA ALA A 479 58.25 34.36 35.94
C ALA A 479 59.04 33.04 35.95
N VAL A 480 58.49 32.02 36.61
CA VAL A 480 59.07 30.69 36.71
C VAL A 480 58.10 29.74 36.03
N ASN A 481 58.57 29.04 35.01
CA ASN A 481 57.82 28.00 34.33
C ASN A 481 58.10 26.66 34.99
N ARG A 482 57.03 25.92 35.31
CA ARG A 482 57.12 24.60 35.93
C ARG A 482 56.35 23.60 35.11
N VAL A 483 57.02 22.49 34.79
CA VAL A 483 56.38 21.33 34.17
C VAL A 483 55.52 20.64 35.22
N LEU A 484 54.23 20.53 34.95
CA LEU A 484 53.25 19.92 35.86
C LEU A 484 53.01 18.45 35.52
N ALA A 485 52.89 18.14 34.23
CA ALA A 485 52.67 16.79 33.73
C ALA A 485 53.31 16.64 32.36
N THR A 486 53.84 15.45 32.09
CA THR A 486 54.46 15.10 30.82
C THR A 486 53.69 14.00 30.11
N ASP A 487 53.57 14.12 28.80
CA ASP A 487 52.91 13.13 27.93
C ASP A 487 51.47 12.83 28.39
N ALA A 488 50.72 13.84 28.86
CA ALA A 488 49.30 13.72 29.19
C ALA A 488 48.47 13.40 27.95
N ILE A 489 47.43 12.57 28.09
CA ILE A 489 46.58 12.14 26.96
C ILE A 489 45.18 12.72 27.13
N VAL A 490 44.64 13.32 26.07
CA VAL A 490 43.26 13.79 26.05
C VAL A 490 42.31 12.60 25.92
N VAL A 491 41.59 12.28 27.01
CA VAL A 491 40.64 11.16 27.06
C VAL A 491 39.28 11.59 26.53
N GLN A 492 38.71 12.65 27.06
CA GLN A 492 37.41 13.17 26.61
C GLN A 492 37.40 14.68 26.70
N ARG A 493 36.78 15.31 25.71
CA ARG A 493 36.45 16.73 25.74
C ARG A 493 34.94 16.89 25.77
N ARG A 494 34.45 17.79 26.62
CA ARG A 494 33.07 18.28 26.67
C ARG A 494 33.08 19.80 26.56
N ASP A 495 31.90 20.42 26.47
CA ASP A 495 31.77 21.86 26.21
C ASP A 495 32.49 22.77 27.23
N GLN A 496 32.63 22.32 28.49
CA GLN A 496 33.23 23.12 29.56
C GLN A 496 34.45 22.46 30.24
N HIS A 497 34.63 21.15 30.07
CA HIS A 497 35.64 20.38 30.79
C HIS A 497 36.38 19.44 29.85
N VAL A 498 37.64 19.17 30.17
CA VAL A 498 38.46 18.15 29.50
C VAL A 498 38.99 17.15 30.53
N VAL A 499 39.00 15.88 30.14
CA VAL A 499 39.53 14.77 30.94
C VAL A 499 40.89 14.40 30.38
N LEU A 500 41.93 14.56 31.20
CA LEU A 500 43.31 14.27 30.84
C LEU A 500 43.80 13.04 31.63
N ALA A 501 44.44 12.08 30.95
CA ALA A 501 45.14 10.97 31.59
C ALA A 501 46.60 11.34 31.83
N THR A 502 46.96 11.54 33.10
CA THR A 502 48.30 11.94 33.58
C THR A 502 48.91 10.85 34.44
N ARG A 503 50.21 10.91 34.72
CA ARG A 503 50.84 9.94 35.63
C ARG A 503 50.39 10.19 37.08
N PRO A 504 50.27 9.14 37.92
CA PRO A 504 49.76 9.29 39.30
C PRO A 504 50.51 10.30 40.16
N ASP A 505 51.83 10.41 39.99
CA ASP A 505 52.70 11.35 40.70
C ASP A 505 52.51 12.81 40.27
N GLU A 506 52.11 13.04 39.02
CA GLU A 506 51.90 14.36 38.42
C GLU A 506 50.55 14.99 38.78
N VAL A 507 49.53 14.18 39.12
CA VAL A 507 48.16 14.65 39.44
C VAL A 507 48.17 15.74 40.52
N SER A 508 48.99 15.54 41.56
CA SER A 508 49.07 16.46 42.69
C SER A 508 49.65 17.83 42.30
N ALA A 509 50.59 17.86 41.35
CA ALA A 509 51.20 19.09 40.86
C ALA A 509 50.20 19.90 40.02
N VAL A 510 49.50 19.23 39.11
CA VAL A 510 48.45 19.86 38.28
C VAL A 510 47.33 20.40 39.15
N ALA A 511 46.80 19.59 40.07
CA ALA A 511 45.73 20.01 40.98
C ALA A 511 46.14 21.20 41.85
N ARG A 512 47.40 21.23 42.34
CA ARG A 512 47.92 22.36 43.13
C ARG A 512 48.02 23.64 42.30
N ALA A 513 48.52 23.55 41.07
CA ALA A 513 48.66 24.71 40.19
C ALA A 513 47.29 25.35 39.88
N LEU A 514 46.29 24.52 39.57
CA LEU A 514 44.92 24.96 39.32
C LEU A 514 44.28 25.57 40.58
N ALA A 515 44.45 24.94 41.75
CA ALA A 515 43.94 25.46 43.01
C ALA A 515 44.56 26.82 43.40
N GLN A 516 45.82 27.05 43.01
CA GLN A 516 46.53 28.32 43.18
C GLN A 516 46.21 29.36 42.09
N LYS A 517 45.32 29.03 41.15
CA LYS A 517 44.96 29.87 39.99
C LYS A 517 46.19 30.32 39.19
N GLN A 518 47.18 29.43 39.07
CA GLN A 518 48.32 29.65 38.18
C GLN A 518 47.86 29.57 36.73
N THR A 519 48.54 30.28 35.83
CA THR A 519 48.26 30.17 34.40
C THR A 519 48.86 28.87 33.89
N VAL A 520 48.01 27.92 33.51
CA VAL A 520 48.43 26.63 32.95
C VAL A 520 48.32 26.66 31.42
N PHE A 521 49.37 26.23 30.75
CA PHE A 521 49.49 26.12 29.30
C PHE A 521 49.58 24.66 28.89
N CYS A 522 48.93 24.34 27.79
CA CYS A 522 49.00 23.04 27.14
C CYS A 522 49.94 23.10 25.94
N VAL A 523 50.95 22.23 25.92
CA VAL A 523 51.91 22.13 24.81
C VAL A 523 51.67 20.81 24.08
N ALA A 524 51.12 20.88 22.86
CA ALA A 524 50.84 19.70 22.04
C ALA A 524 52.12 18.97 21.63
N ARG A 525 52.12 17.64 21.71
CA ARG A 525 53.22 16.79 21.21
C ARG A 525 52.87 16.21 19.84
N SER A 526 53.84 16.19 18.93
CA SER A 526 53.71 15.44 17.68
C SER A 526 53.73 13.94 17.97
N HIS A 527 52.84 13.18 17.34
CA HIS A 527 52.92 11.71 17.37
C HIS A 527 54.28 11.24 16.82
N PRO A 528 54.95 10.26 17.45
CA PRO A 528 56.04 9.57 16.79
C PRO A 528 55.44 8.81 15.59
N SER A 529 55.78 9.24 14.37
CA SER A 529 55.40 8.56 13.15
C SER A 529 55.97 7.13 13.16
N GLU A 530 55.13 6.11 12.91
CA GLU A 530 55.58 4.71 12.72
C GLU A 530 56.63 4.55 11.60
N LEU A 531 56.82 5.57 10.75
CA LEU A 531 57.91 5.64 9.77
C LEU A 531 59.32 5.59 10.36
N ALA A 532 59.49 5.82 11.67
CA ALA A 532 60.80 5.78 12.32
C ALA A 532 61.32 4.34 12.57
N SER A 533 60.51 3.31 12.32
CA SER A 533 60.86 1.90 12.59
C SER A 533 61.69 1.21 11.49
N LEU A 534 62.07 1.91 10.41
CA LEU A 534 62.84 1.35 9.28
C LEU A 534 64.28 1.85 9.15
N THR A 535 64.80 2.64 10.09
CA THR A 535 66.22 3.03 10.11
C THR A 535 66.94 2.38 11.29
N PRO A 536 67.95 1.52 11.06
CA PRO A 536 68.75 1.00 12.16
C PRO A 536 69.63 2.12 12.72
N ALA A 537 69.54 2.28 14.03
CA ALA A 537 70.55 2.84 14.94
C ALA A 537 71.60 3.79 14.34
N ILE A 538 71.33 5.10 14.47
CA ILE A 538 72.41 6.07 14.64
C ILE A 538 72.38 6.49 16.11
N ASP A 539 73.42 6.07 16.83
CA ASP A 539 73.87 6.52 18.15
C ASP A 539 72.82 6.84 19.21
N ALA A 540 72.56 5.82 20.04
CA ALA A 540 71.92 5.93 21.34
C ALA A 540 72.80 6.66 22.38
N THR A 541 73.09 7.94 22.16
CA THR A 541 73.58 8.88 23.20
C THR A 541 72.95 10.28 23.12
N ALA A 542 71.85 10.46 22.37
CA ALA A 542 71.01 11.63 22.52
C ALA A 542 69.85 11.32 23.48
N THR A 543 70.05 11.63 24.75
CA THR A 543 68.96 11.89 25.70
C THR A 543 68.01 12.91 25.07
N SER A 544 66.85 12.50 24.58
CA SER A 544 65.89 13.42 23.97
C SER A 544 65.25 14.30 25.05
N ASP A 545 65.68 15.56 25.07
CA ASP A 545 64.95 16.79 25.41
C ASP A 545 63.51 16.58 25.93
N GLY A 546 63.36 16.42 27.24
CA GLY A 546 62.09 16.68 27.91
C GLY A 546 61.98 18.17 28.25
N LEU A 547 60.76 18.71 28.32
CA LEU A 547 60.57 20.02 28.94
C LEU A 547 61.11 19.95 30.37
N GLU A 548 61.97 20.90 30.75
CA GLU A 548 62.50 21.05 32.10
C GLU A 548 61.83 22.22 32.81
N SER A 549 61.65 22.09 34.12
CA SER A 549 61.17 23.21 34.94
C SER A 549 62.30 24.20 35.18
N ASP A 550 61.98 25.48 35.23
CA ASP A 550 62.92 26.50 35.70
C ASP A 550 63.38 26.16 37.13
N PRO A 551 64.65 26.45 37.47
CA PRO A 551 65.18 26.19 38.80
C PRO A 551 64.39 26.96 39.86
N ASP A 552 64.03 26.28 40.95
CA ASP A 552 63.29 26.90 42.06
C ASP A 552 64.08 28.10 42.61
N PRO A 553 63.53 29.33 42.55
CA PRO A 553 64.22 30.52 43.01
C PRO A 553 64.60 30.48 44.49
N LEU A 554 63.93 29.65 45.31
CA LEU A 554 64.25 29.48 46.74
C LEU A 554 65.40 28.49 46.99
N SER A 555 65.67 27.57 46.05
CA SER A 555 66.71 26.53 46.22
C SER A 555 68.13 27.12 46.36
N GLY A 556 68.34 28.32 45.81
CA GLY A 556 69.57 29.08 45.92
C GLY A 556 69.68 29.96 47.17
N ILE A 557 68.67 30.02 48.03
CA ILE A 557 68.62 30.91 49.20
C ILE A 557 68.86 30.11 50.48
N ALA A 558 69.89 30.48 51.26
CA ALA A 558 70.11 29.99 52.61
C ALA A 558 69.56 31.01 53.63
N ILE A 559 68.82 30.50 54.61
CA ILE A 559 68.31 31.29 55.72
C ILE A 559 69.15 30.94 56.95
N THR A 560 69.79 31.94 57.55
CA THR A 560 70.44 31.80 58.85
C THR A 560 69.66 32.56 59.91
N GLU A 561 69.42 31.87 61.00
CA GLU A 561 68.86 32.44 62.21
C GLU A 561 69.99 32.80 63.17
N SER A 562 70.02 34.04 63.62
CA SER A 562 70.98 34.51 64.63
C SER A 562 70.25 35.20 65.77
N ILE A 563 70.70 34.97 67.00
CA ILE A 563 70.19 35.64 68.19
C ILE A 563 71.23 36.68 68.60
N VAL A 564 70.89 37.96 68.45
CA VAL A 564 71.77 39.07 68.80
C VAL A 564 71.07 39.93 69.86
N GLY A 565 71.66 40.02 71.05
CA GLY A 565 71.14 40.87 72.14
C GLY A 565 69.77 40.49 72.69
N GLY A 566 69.35 39.22 72.56
CA GLY A 566 68.03 38.73 73.00
C GLY A 566 66.92 38.81 71.96
N ASN A 567 67.20 39.41 70.79
CA ASN A 567 66.26 39.46 69.66
C ASN A 567 66.66 38.42 68.59
N ARG A 568 65.65 37.69 68.10
CA ARG A 568 65.78 36.73 67.01
C ARG A 568 65.80 37.48 65.68
N VAL A 569 66.91 37.40 64.95
CA VAL A 569 67.08 38.01 63.63
C VAL A 569 67.31 36.91 62.61
N VAL A 570 66.38 36.79 61.65
CA VAL A 570 66.45 35.81 60.56
C VAL A 570 66.93 36.53 59.30
N ARG A 571 68.04 36.08 58.72
CA ARG A 571 68.64 36.68 57.51
C ARG A 571 68.72 35.69 56.37
N GLY A 572 68.35 36.13 55.17
CA GLY A 572 68.44 35.36 53.93
C GLY A 572 69.62 35.81 53.07
N TYR A 573 70.41 34.87 52.55
CA TYR A 573 71.52 35.11 51.61
C TYR A 573 71.56 34.01 50.54
N ARG A 574 72.23 34.25 49.41
CA ARG A 574 72.35 33.27 48.32
C ARG A 574 73.47 32.26 48.63
N ARG A 575 73.22 30.96 48.45
CA ARG A 575 74.26 29.92 48.54
C ARG A 575 75.30 30.13 47.43
N GLY A 576 76.55 30.39 47.80
CA GLY A 576 77.67 30.54 46.87
C GLY A 576 78.28 31.94 46.78
N GLN A 577 77.84 32.89 47.62
CA GLN A 577 78.54 34.16 47.86
C GLN A 577 78.88 34.33 49.34
#